data_AF-A0A529C6E0-F1
#
_entry.id   AF-A0A529C6E0-F1
#
_cell.length_a   1.000
_cell.length_b   1.000
_cell.length_c   1.000
_cell.angle_alpha   90.00
_cell.angle_beta   90.00
_cell.angle_gamma   90.00
#
_symmetry.space_group_name_H-M   'P 1'
#
loop_
_entity.id
_entity.type
_entity.pdbx_description
1 polymer ?
#
loop_
_entity_poly.entity_id
_entity_poly.type
_entity_poly.pdbx_seq_one_letter_code
_entity_poly.pdbx_strand_id
1 'polypeptide(L)'
;MPTATVQTIYCVQPATGTDFGVNQAVIDAIMSLTPQFTQNDFASNLLHGIRSLPSILGAIDAIRADPDNLFITTGTEGNVDDAVWPSPGNTREVNADQSFEPGLVLPFEYSQNLSLWDEDGPLNGNDPLGSVTMTADEQGTGEIAKIARSDIEGSAYYVIYRVD
;
A
#
# COMPACT_ATOMS: atom_id res chain seq x y z
N MET A 1 1.28 18.70 -16.95
CA MET A 1 0.60 17.44 -16.63
C MET A 1 1.20 16.97 -15.32
N PRO A 2 0.40 16.85 -14.25
CA PRO A 2 0.87 16.36 -12.97
C PRO A 2 1.57 15.01 -13.10
N THR A 3 2.56 14.77 -12.25
CA THR A 3 3.28 13.50 -12.17
C THR A 3 3.29 13.00 -10.74
N ALA A 4 2.80 11.78 -10.51
CA ALA A 4 2.91 11.13 -9.21
C ALA A 4 4.23 10.36 -9.15
N THR A 5 5.03 10.59 -8.12
CA THR A 5 6.20 9.78 -7.81
C THR A 5 5.90 8.94 -6.57
N VAL A 6 5.74 7.62 -6.73
CA VAL A 6 5.57 6.69 -5.62
C VAL A 6 6.94 6.37 -5.04
N GLN A 7 7.18 6.88 -3.83
CA GLN A 7 8.46 6.81 -3.16
C GLN A 7 8.58 5.56 -2.31
N THR A 8 7.53 5.19 -1.59
CA THR A 8 7.57 4.04 -0.69
C THR A 8 6.23 3.34 -0.62
N ILE A 9 6.27 2.02 -0.59
CA ILE A 9 5.17 1.17 -0.15
C ILE A 9 5.61 0.52 1.15
N TYR A 10 4.77 0.57 2.17
CA TYR A 10 5.02 -0.03 3.48
C TYR A 10 3.89 -0.99 3.83
N CYS A 11 4.22 -2.26 3.98
CA CYS A 11 3.29 -3.29 4.41
C CYS A 11 3.08 -3.17 5.92
N VAL A 12 1.87 -2.80 6.32
CA VAL A 12 1.48 -2.84 7.72
C VAL A 12 1.00 -4.24 8.07
N GLN A 13 0.16 -4.81 7.19
CA GLN A 13 -0.44 -6.12 7.34
C GLN A 13 -0.61 -6.76 5.95
N PRO A 14 0.04 -7.91 5.70
CA PRO A 14 -0.21 -8.72 4.51
C PRO A 14 -1.67 -9.22 4.46
N ALA A 15 -2.09 -9.82 3.35
CA ALA A 15 -3.34 -10.55 3.29
C ALA A 15 -3.39 -11.63 4.38
N THR A 16 -4.53 -11.71 5.05
CA THR A 16 -4.70 -12.58 6.23
C THR A 16 -5.43 -13.87 5.91
N GLY A 17 -5.82 -14.08 4.64
CA GLY A 17 -6.61 -15.23 4.23
C GLY A 17 -7.77 -15.51 5.18
N THR A 18 -7.81 -16.70 5.78
CA THR A 18 -8.87 -17.10 6.73
C THR A 18 -8.77 -16.49 8.13
N ASP A 19 -7.66 -15.84 8.47
CA ASP A 19 -7.37 -15.31 9.80
C ASP A 19 -7.83 -13.86 10.00
N PHE A 20 -8.55 -13.29 9.02
CA PHE A 20 -9.11 -11.93 9.05
C PHE A 20 -9.79 -11.58 10.38
N GLY A 21 -10.61 -12.49 10.91
CA GLY A 21 -11.34 -12.27 12.17
C GLY A 21 -10.44 -12.14 13.41
N VAL A 22 -9.23 -12.69 13.37
CA VAL A 22 -8.23 -12.58 14.45
C VAL A 22 -7.50 -11.25 14.36
N ASN A 23 -7.27 -10.76 13.15
CA ASN A 23 -6.49 -9.55 12.87
C ASN A 23 -7.37 -8.27 12.77
N GLN A 24 -8.70 -8.38 12.86
CA GLN A 24 -9.61 -7.23 12.76
C GLN A 24 -9.29 -6.09 13.75
N ALA A 25 -8.94 -6.42 14.99
CA ALA A 25 -8.63 -5.40 16.00
C ALA A 25 -7.37 -4.59 15.66
N VAL A 26 -6.44 -5.22 14.93
CA VAL A 26 -5.23 -4.57 14.41
C VAL A 26 -5.61 -3.61 13.28
N ILE A 27 -6.40 -4.09 12.32
CA ILE A 27 -6.91 -3.28 11.21
C ILE A 27 -7.63 -2.05 11.75
N ASP A 28 -8.56 -2.22 12.70
CA ASP A 28 -9.32 -1.12 13.30
C ASP A 28 -8.42 -0.10 14.03
N ALA A 29 -7.39 -0.58 14.74
CA ALA A 29 -6.43 0.29 15.41
C ALA A 29 -5.63 1.12 14.40
N ILE A 30 -5.16 0.53 13.30
CA ILE A 30 -4.47 1.24 12.21
C ILE A 30 -5.41 2.29 11.59
N MET A 31 -6.67 1.92 11.32
CA MET A 31 -7.69 2.79 10.74
C MET A 31 -8.04 3.99 11.64
N SER A 32 -7.89 3.85 12.97
CA SER A 32 -8.13 4.94 13.92
C SER A 32 -7.02 6.01 13.90
N LEU A 33 -5.84 5.67 13.37
CA LEU A 33 -4.66 6.54 13.31
C LEU A 33 -4.55 7.31 11.99
N THR A 34 -5.58 7.22 11.14
CA THR A 34 -5.56 7.62 9.73
C THR A 34 -6.30 8.93 9.40
N PRO A 35 -6.16 10.06 10.12
CA PRO A 35 -6.29 11.32 9.41
C PRO A 35 -5.11 11.35 8.42
N GLN A 36 -5.42 11.23 7.13
CA GLN A 36 -4.48 11.33 6.00
C GLN A 36 -3.33 12.27 6.34
N PHE A 37 -2.11 11.74 6.45
CA PHE A 37 -0.95 12.55 6.79
C PHE A 37 -0.57 13.40 5.58
N THR A 38 -1.18 14.58 5.45
CA THR A 38 -0.78 15.63 4.52
C THR A 38 0.09 16.61 5.29
N GLN A 39 1.41 16.49 5.26
CA GLN A 39 2.29 17.48 5.92
C GLN A 39 3.54 17.80 5.10
N ASN A 40 3.76 19.09 4.89
CA ASN A 40 4.86 19.67 4.10
C ASN A 40 6.28 19.46 4.67
N ASP A 41 6.45 18.97 5.92
CA ASP A 41 7.76 19.00 6.61
C ASP A 41 8.20 17.66 7.24
N PHE A 42 7.60 16.53 6.86
CA PHE A 42 7.87 15.25 7.54
C PHE A 42 8.24 14.08 6.62
N ALA A 43 8.87 14.36 5.49
CA ALA A 43 9.19 13.35 4.48
C ALA A 43 9.95 12.11 5.01
N SER A 44 10.94 12.30 5.89
CA SER A 44 11.67 11.18 6.52
C SER A 44 11.07 10.69 7.86
N ASN A 45 10.07 11.39 8.39
CA ASN A 45 9.48 11.14 9.70
C ASN A 45 8.07 10.55 9.60
N LEU A 46 7.48 10.44 8.42
CA LEU A 46 6.16 9.86 8.24
C LEU A 46 6.19 8.35 8.52
N LEU A 47 7.13 7.61 7.93
CA LEU A 47 7.34 6.19 8.24
C LEU A 47 7.78 5.98 9.69
N HIS A 48 8.69 6.82 10.21
CA HIS A 48 9.06 6.76 11.63
C HIS A 48 7.88 7.07 12.54
N GLY A 49 7.03 8.03 12.16
CA GLY A 49 5.81 8.40 12.86
C GLY A 49 4.84 7.23 12.91
N ILE A 50 4.56 6.61 11.76
CA ILE A 50 3.75 5.40 11.63
C ILE A 50 4.32 4.27 12.52
N ARG A 51 5.62 3.95 12.39
CA ARG A 51 6.28 2.90 13.20
C ARG A 51 6.35 3.23 14.69
N SER A 52 6.32 4.50 15.08
CA SER A 52 6.36 4.92 16.48
C SER A 52 5.03 4.76 17.21
N LEU A 53 3.95 4.47 16.48
CA LEU A 53 2.62 4.27 17.08
C LEU A 53 2.59 2.91 17.80
N PRO A 54 2.46 2.87 19.13
CA PRO A 54 2.51 1.62 19.90
C PRO A 54 1.44 0.60 19.48
N SER A 55 0.28 1.12 19.03
CA SER A 55 -0.81 0.32 18.47
C SER A 55 -0.46 -0.36 17.16
N ILE A 56 0.47 0.20 16.36
CA ILE A 56 0.96 -0.42 15.12
C ILE A 56 2.03 -1.47 15.43
N LEU A 57 2.93 -1.22 16.39
CA LEU A 57 3.96 -2.20 16.77
C LEU A 57 3.36 -3.45 17.42
N GLY A 58 2.47 -3.27 18.41
CA GLY A 58 1.80 -4.42 19.06
C GLY A 58 0.85 -5.17 18.12
N ALA A 59 0.36 -4.48 17.09
CA ALA A 59 -0.40 -5.07 16.01
C ALA A 59 0.47 -5.97 15.12
N ILE A 60 1.59 -5.45 14.64
CA ILE A 60 2.51 -6.19 13.76
C ILE A 60 3.00 -7.48 14.44
N ASP A 61 3.37 -7.42 15.72
CA ASP A 61 3.82 -8.60 16.48
C ASP A 61 2.72 -9.67 16.65
N ALA A 62 1.45 -9.29 16.53
CA ALA A 62 0.30 -10.19 16.66
C ALA A 62 -0.17 -10.77 15.32
N ILE A 63 0.25 -10.20 14.19
CA ILE A 63 -0.15 -10.67 12.86
C ILE A 63 0.45 -12.06 12.62
N ARG A 64 -0.44 -13.03 12.40
CA ARG A 64 -0.12 -14.27 11.70
C ARG A 64 -0.68 -14.15 10.30
N ALA A 65 0.21 -13.96 9.34
CA ALA A 65 -0.10 -13.91 7.92
C ALA A 65 1.10 -14.50 7.18
N ASP A 66 0.81 -15.20 6.09
CA ASP A 66 1.85 -15.55 5.12
C ASP A 66 2.26 -14.27 4.37
N PRO A 67 3.47 -14.22 3.78
CA PRO A 67 3.89 -13.07 2.98
C PRO A 67 3.06 -12.94 1.70
N ASP A 68 2.81 -11.70 1.25
CA ASP A 68 2.14 -11.45 -0.03
C ASP A 68 3.16 -11.53 -1.19
N ASN A 69 2.76 -12.10 -2.32
CA ASN A 69 3.46 -12.01 -3.61
C ASN A 69 3.05 -10.73 -4.35
N LEU A 70 3.49 -9.60 -3.82
CA LEU A 70 3.02 -8.28 -4.22
C LEU A 70 3.45 -7.88 -5.64
N PHE A 71 2.48 -7.41 -6.42
CA PHE A 71 2.69 -6.61 -7.63
C PHE A 71 1.74 -5.41 -7.67
N ILE A 72 2.08 -4.43 -8.53
CA ILE A 72 1.36 -3.15 -8.62
C ILE A 72 0.90 -2.90 -10.05
N THR A 73 -0.32 -2.43 -10.20
CA THR A 73 -0.89 -1.98 -11.48
C THR A 73 -1.47 -0.58 -11.35
N THR A 74 -1.68 0.09 -12.48
CA THR A 74 -2.37 1.39 -12.56
C THR A 74 -3.86 1.27 -12.83
N GLY A 75 -4.31 0.08 -13.23
CA GLY A 75 -5.71 -0.27 -13.47
C GLY A 75 -6.39 -0.88 -12.25
N THR A 76 -7.60 -1.39 -12.46
CA THR A 76 -8.37 -2.15 -11.46
C THR A 76 -8.41 -3.65 -11.77
N GLU A 77 -7.61 -4.09 -12.74
CA GLU A 77 -7.50 -5.49 -13.16
C GLU A 77 -6.20 -6.06 -12.59
N GLY A 78 -6.31 -7.16 -11.84
CA GLY A 78 -5.18 -7.84 -11.22
C GLY A 78 -4.54 -8.83 -12.18
N ASN A 79 -3.85 -8.34 -13.21
CA ASN A 79 -3.06 -9.18 -14.09
C ASN A 79 -1.57 -8.87 -13.89
N VAL A 80 -0.79 -9.88 -13.53
CA VAL A 80 0.65 -9.72 -13.26
C VAL A 80 1.42 -9.30 -14.51
N ASP A 81 0.96 -9.66 -15.70
CA ASP A 81 1.56 -9.22 -16.97
C ASP A 81 1.39 -7.72 -17.22
N ASP A 82 0.41 -7.08 -16.57
CA ASP A 82 0.15 -5.64 -16.64
C ASP A 82 0.84 -4.87 -15.49
N ALA A 83 1.68 -5.55 -14.70
CA ALA A 83 2.38 -4.96 -13.58
C ALA A 83 3.30 -3.81 -14.01
N VAL A 84 3.10 -2.65 -13.39
CA VAL A 84 4.04 -1.51 -13.50
C VAL A 84 5.21 -1.66 -12.54
N TRP A 85 5.06 -2.50 -11.50
CA TRP A 85 6.12 -2.88 -10.57
C TRP A 85 5.85 -4.28 -9.99
N PRO A 86 6.88 -5.11 -9.71
CA PRO A 86 8.31 -4.85 -9.96
C PRO A 86 8.67 -4.82 -11.44
N SER A 87 7.98 -5.62 -12.25
CA SER A 87 7.97 -5.59 -13.71
C SER A 87 6.86 -6.53 -14.21
N PRO A 88 6.40 -6.41 -15.47
CA PRO A 88 5.47 -7.35 -16.07
C PRO A 88 5.84 -8.83 -15.80
N GLY A 89 4.88 -9.62 -15.34
CA GLY A 89 5.03 -11.05 -15.08
C GLY A 89 5.84 -11.39 -13.82
N ASN A 90 6.12 -10.42 -12.94
CA ASN A 90 6.92 -10.63 -11.74
C ASN A 90 6.23 -10.06 -10.50
N THR A 91 6.54 -10.67 -9.36
CA THR A 91 6.07 -10.27 -8.03
C THR A 91 7.25 -10.10 -7.08
N ARG A 92 6.97 -9.58 -5.89
CA ARG A 92 7.93 -9.55 -4.80
C ARG A 92 7.26 -10.00 -3.52
N GLU A 93 7.88 -10.96 -2.83
CA GLU A 93 7.45 -11.37 -1.49
C GLU A 93 7.58 -10.21 -0.48
N VAL A 94 6.51 -9.93 0.26
CA VAL A 94 6.45 -8.84 1.25
C VAL A 94 5.85 -9.33 2.56
N ASN A 95 6.60 -9.12 3.65
CA ASN A 95 6.15 -9.40 5.01
C ASN A 95 5.63 -8.13 5.70
N ALA A 96 4.90 -8.31 6.81
CA ALA A 96 4.56 -7.21 7.71
C ALA A 96 5.81 -6.41 8.13
N ASP A 97 5.66 -5.10 8.30
CA ASP A 97 6.70 -4.10 8.62
C ASP A 97 7.80 -3.92 7.55
N GLN A 98 7.68 -4.56 6.39
CA GLN A 98 8.61 -4.32 5.29
C GLN A 98 8.17 -3.10 4.46
N SER A 99 9.16 -2.28 4.11
CA SER A 99 9.01 -1.19 3.15
C SER A 99 9.89 -1.41 1.93
N PHE A 100 9.47 -0.88 0.80
CA PHE A 100 10.28 -0.84 -0.40
C PHE A 100 10.02 0.44 -1.20
N GLU A 101 11.01 0.81 -2.00
CA GLU A 101 10.99 2.04 -2.78
C GLU A 101 10.84 1.68 -4.27
N PRO A 102 9.61 1.71 -4.83
CA PRO A 102 9.38 1.24 -6.19
C PRO A 102 9.89 2.23 -7.25
N GLY A 103 10.08 3.51 -6.89
CA GLY A 103 10.58 4.54 -7.79
C GLY A 103 9.66 4.80 -8.99
N LEU A 104 8.36 4.51 -8.85
CA LEU A 104 7.39 4.64 -9.93
C LEU A 104 7.06 6.10 -10.19
N VAL A 105 7.10 6.49 -11.46
CA VAL A 105 6.76 7.83 -11.94
C VAL A 105 5.58 7.70 -12.90
N LEU A 106 4.43 8.21 -12.51
CA LEU A 106 3.15 8.02 -13.19
C LEU A 106 2.58 9.37 -13.64
N PRO A 107 2.62 9.70 -14.94
CA PRO A 107 1.98 10.91 -15.46
C PRO A 107 0.46 10.74 -15.55
N PHE A 108 -0.31 11.78 -15.19
CA PHE A 108 -1.77 11.74 -15.27
C PHE A 108 -2.39 13.13 -15.47
N GLU A 109 -3.63 13.20 -15.97
CA GLU A 109 -4.33 14.47 -16.18
C GLU A 109 -5.18 14.92 -14.99
N TYR A 110 -5.99 14.01 -14.43
CA TYR A 110 -6.92 14.32 -13.32
C TYR A 110 -6.64 13.47 -12.10
N SER A 111 -6.53 12.16 -12.30
CA SER A 111 -6.26 11.20 -11.23
C SER A 111 -5.51 9.98 -11.77
N GLN A 112 -4.74 9.34 -10.89
CA GLN A 112 -4.07 8.07 -11.14
C GLN A 112 -4.41 7.08 -10.03
N ASN A 113 -4.93 5.91 -10.41
CA ASN A 113 -5.11 4.82 -9.48
C ASN A 113 -3.82 3.99 -9.35
N LEU A 114 -3.57 3.46 -8.16
CA LEU A 114 -2.51 2.49 -7.90
C LEU A 114 -3.15 1.33 -7.13
N SER A 115 -3.22 0.16 -7.75
CA SER A 115 -3.77 -1.05 -7.15
C SER A 115 -2.64 -2.00 -6.79
N LEU A 116 -2.68 -2.52 -5.57
CA LEU A 116 -1.78 -3.53 -5.04
C LEU A 116 -2.50 -4.88 -5.09
N TRP A 117 -1.77 -5.92 -5.49
CA TRP A 117 -2.31 -7.24 -5.74
C TRP A 117 -1.37 -8.31 -5.17
N ASP A 118 -1.96 -9.37 -4.67
CA ASP A 118 -1.26 -10.62 -4.36
C ASP A 118 -1.39 -11.59 -5.55
N GLU A 119 -0.36 -12.37 -5.81
CA GLU A 119 -0.40 -13.45 -6.78
C GLU A 119 -0.46 -14.81 -6.07
N ASP A 120 -1.64 -15.43 -6.10
CA ASP A 120 -1.89 -16.74 -5.51
C ASP A 120 -1.71 -17.90 -6.50
N GLY A 121 -1.00 -17.61 -7.59
CA GLY A 121 -0.67 -18.55 -8.66
C GLY A 121 -1.76 -18.71 -9.73
N PRO A 122 -1.47 -19.48 -10.79
CA PRO A 122 -2.23 -19.48 -12.04
C PRO A 122 -3.67 -20.03 -11.95
N LEU A 123 -4.09 -20.57 -10.80
CA LEU A 123 -5.40 -21.21 -10.62
C LEU A 123 -6.32 -20.49 -9.64
N ASN A 124 -5.78 -19.56 -8.83
CA ASN A 124 -6.54 -18.95 -7.74
C ASN A 124 -6.97 -17.50 -8.04
N GLY A 125 -6.50 -16.92 -9.16
CA GLY A 125 -6.69 -15.50 -9.42
C GLY A 125 -5.72 -14.67 -8.57
N ASN A 126 -5.63 -13.38 -8.86
CA ASN A 126 -4.82 -12.45 -8.07
C ASN A 126 -5.73 -11.68 -7.14
N ASP A 127 -5.41 -11.66 -5.85
CA ASP A 127 -6.27 -11.08 -4.83
C ASP A 127 -5.99 -9.59 -4.63
N PRO A 128 -7.03 -8.73 -4.55
CA PRO A 128 -6.85 -7.30 -4.40
C PRO A 128 -6.41 -6.98 -2.96
N LEU A 129 -5.20 -6.45 -2.80
CA LEU A 129 -4.66 -6.01 -1.51
C LEU A 129 -5.10 -4.58 -1.15
N GLY A 130 -5.63 -3.85 -2.13
CA GLY A 130 -6.20 -2.51 -1.96
C GLY A 130 -5.69 -1.52 -3.00
N SER A 131 -6.21 -0.30 -2.97
CA SER A 131 -5.80 0.75 -3.90
C SER A 131 -5.80 2.14 -3.28
N VAL A 132 -5.03 3.03 -3.90
CA VAL A 132 -5.09 4.47 -3.63
C VAL A 132 -5.29 5.23 -4.94
N THR A 133 -6.04 6.32 -4.87
CA THR A 133 -6.17 7.26 -5.99
C THR A 133 -5.41 8.52 -5.66
N MET A 134 -4.46 8.88 -6.52
CA MET A 134 -3.71 10.13 -6.50
C MET A 134 -4.43 11.14 -7.39
N THR A 135 -4.53 12.40 -6.98
CA THR A 135 -5.35 13.40 -7.68
C THR A 135 -4.58 14.69 -7.94
N ALA A 136 -4.97 15.42 -8.99
CA ALA A 136 -4.22 16.59 -9.45
C ALA A 136 -4.24 17.77 -8.46
N ASP A 137 -5.23 17.82 -7.57
CA ASP A 137 -5.33 18.79 -6.48
C ASP A 137 -4.30 18.59 -5.36
N GLU A 138 -3.61 17.45 -5.36
CA GLU A 138 -2.51 17.13 -4.44
C GLU A 138 -1.16 17.69 -4.91
N GLN A 139 -1.13 18.34 -6.08
CA GLN A 139 0.10 18.87 -6.65
C GLN A 139 0.72 19.93 -5.74
N GLY A 140 2.00 19.74 -5.40
CA GLY A 140 2.76 20.68 -4.57
C GLY A 140 2.43 20.65 -3.07
N THR A 141 1.64 19.68 -2.58
CA THR A 141 1.35 19.52 -1.14
C THR A 141 2.44 18.80 -0.35
N GLY A 142 3.58 18.51 -0.99
CA GLY A 142 4.66 17.71 -0.41
C GLY A 142 4.38 16.20 -0.48
N GLU A 143 4.96 15.45 0.45
CA GLU A 143 4.73 14.01 0.55
C GLU A 143 3.39 13.70 1.21
N ILE A 144 2.75 12.65 0.72
CA ILE A 144 1.41 12.21 1.09
C ILE A 144 1.48 10.71 1.40
N ALA A 145 0.92 10.30 2.53
CA ALA A 145 0.59 8.89 2.79
C ALA A 145 -0.90 8.66 2.61
N LYS A 146 -1.24 7.67 1.78
CA LYS A 146 -2.57 7.06 1.74
C LYS A 146 -2.48 5.58 2.07
N ILE A 147 -3.57 5.03 2.60
CA ILE A 147 -3.68 3.61 2.88
C ILE A 147 -4.42 2.91 1.73
N ALA A 148 -3.78 1.91 1.13
CA ALA A 148 -4.41 0.89 0.30
C ALA A 148 -4.83 -0.26 1.22
N ARG A 149 -6.11 -0.62 1.20
CA ARG A 149 -6.63 -1.73 2.01
C ARG A 149 -7.59 -2.62 1.24
N SER A 150 -7.69 -3.86 1.69
CA SER A 150 -8.75 -4.77 1.30
C SER A 150 -9.48 -5.27 2.54
N ASP A 151 -10.78 -4.97 2.64
CA ASP A 151 -11.61 -5.51 3.71
C ASP A 151 -11.95 -7.00 3.49
N ILE A 152 -11.67 -7.52 2.29
CA ILE A 152 -11.87 -8.92 1.95
C ILE A 152 -10.63 -9.72 2.36
N GLU A 153 -9.44 -9.22 1.99
CA GLU A 153 -8.17 -9.90 2.30
C GLU A 153 -7.62 -9.56 3.69
N GLY A 154 -8.05 -8.45 4.29
CA GLY A 154 -7.49 -7.95 5.55
C GLY A 154 -6.08 -7.41 5.41
N SER A 155 -5.71 -6.97 4.23
CA SER A 155 -4.43 -6.34 3.94
C SER A 155 -4.47 -4.83 4.18
N ALA A 156 -3.33 -4.26 4.56
CA ALA A 156 -3.15 -2.83 4.77
C ALA A 156 -1.73 -2.38 4.39
N TYR A 157 -1.67 -1.42 3.47
CA TYR A 157 -0.44 -0.88 2.91
C TYR A 157 -0.45 0.64 2.92
N TYR A 158 0.61 1.27 3.43
CA TYR A 158 0.84 2.70 3.19
C TYR A 158 1.53 2.91 1.86
N VAL A 159 0.94 3.76 1.02
CA VAL A 159 1.53 4.28 -0.22
C VAL A 159 1.95 5.72 0.03
N ILE A 160 3.25 5.95 0.01
CA ILE A 160 3.87 7.26 0.18
C ILE A 160 4.31 7.77 -1.19
N TYR A 161 3.80 8.93 -1.56
CA TYR A 161 4.05 9.53 -2.86
C TYR A 161 4.03 11.06 -2.76
N ARG A 162 4.47 11.70 -3.84
CA ARG A 162 4.29 13.14 -4.07
C ARG A 162 3.69 13.37 -5.45
N VAL A 163 3.00 14.49 -5.61
CA VAL A 163 2.49 14.96 -6.91
C VAL A 163 3.21 16.25 -7.28
N ASP A 164 3.95 16.18 -8.38
CA ASP A 164 4.75 17.28 -8.94
C ASP A 164 4.08 17.92 -10.17
#